data_AF-B9W6W0-F1
#
_entry.id   AF-B9W6W0-F1
#
_cell.length_a   1.000
_cell.length_b   1.000
_cell.length_c   1.000
_cell.angle_alpha   90.00
_cell.angle_beta   90.00
_cell.angle_gamma   90.00
#
_symmetry.space_group_name_H-M   'P 1'
#
loop_
_entity.id
_entity.type
_entity.pdbx_description
1 polymer ?
#
loop_
_entity_poly.entity_id
_entity_poly.type
_entity_poly.pdbx_seq_one_letter_code
_entity_poly.pdbx_strand_id
1 'polypeptide(L)'
;MLRTFLLPTVRSIQLKSVISPVSTTTTLPSITCISFASNFSTSSINYKTNTSTRTKENVHDLSTFLTLIGRNSIEYKDLFEDDLNKFLSTTSAQMKNMGIDTRPRRYLLRWRHKFINDLEPLREHKLGKKRNGGERKAKTVIAKRQALERLEEKEKWAQEELEAEKRGERLF
;
A
#
# COMPACT_ATOMS: atom_id res chain seq x y z
N MET A 1 10.98 -34.89 60.06
CA MET A 1 11.26 -33.44 59.89
C MET A 1 10.29 -32.88 58.86
N LEU A 2 9.24 -32.19 59.31
CA LEU A 2 8.20 -31.61 58.45
C LEU A 2 8.45 -30.10 58.33
N ARG A 3 8.74 -29.60 57.12
CA ARG A 3 8.85 -28.16 56.83
C ARG A 3 7.48 -27.61 56.48
N THR A 4 6.96 -26.73 57.33
CA THR A 4 5.73 -25.96 57.10
C THR A 4 6.02 -24.78 56.15
N PHE A 5 5.20 -24.65 55.11
CA PHE A 5 5.20 -23.51 54.20
C PHE A 5 4.36 -22.37 54.82
N LEU A 6 4.97 -21.20 55.02
CA LEU A 6 4.27 -19.96 55.34
C LEU A 6 3.78 -19.29 54.05
N LEU A 7 2.47 -19.09 53.91
CA LEU A 7 1.87 -18.26 52.86
C LEU A 7 1.95 -16.76 53.23
N PRO A 8 2.11 -15.85 52.25
CA PRO A 8 2.06 -14.42 52.51
C PRO A 8 0.62 -13.91 52.60
N THR A 9 0.35 -13.09 53.61
CA THR A 9 -0.93 -12.42 53.87
C THR A 9 -1.17 -11.29 52.87
N VAL A 10 -2.32 -11.32 52.18
CA VAL A 10 -2.78 -10.27 51.27
C VAL A 10 -3.23 -9.05 52.08
N ARG A 11 -2.57 -7.91 51.91
CA ARG A 11 -3.03 -6.61 52.45
C ARG A 11 -4.16 -6.08 51.57
N SER A 12 -5.35 -5.95 52.14
CA SER A 12 -6.48 -5.29 51.52
C SER A 12 -6.27 -3.77 51.52
N ILE A 13 -6.33 -3.17 50.33
CA ILE A 13 -6.26 -1.71 50.16
C ILE A 13 -7.70 -1.21 50.13
N GLN A 14 -8.10 -0.49 51.18
CA GLN A 14 -9.38 0.22 51.26
C GLN A 14 -9.29 1.51 50.44
N LEU A 15 -10.03 1.60 49.33
CA LEU A 15 -10.20 2.83 48.57
C LEU A 15 -11.36 3.63 49.17
N LYS A 16 -11.08 4.85 49.66
CA LYS A 16 -12.11 5.80 50.09
C LYS A 16 -12.65 6.54 48.86
N SER A 17 -13.98 6.52 48.65
CA SER A 17 -14.63 7.36 47.65
C SER A 17 -14.80 8.78 48.19
N VAL A 18 -14.25 9.76 47.46
CA VAL A 18 -14.47 11.18 47.70
C VAL A 18 -15.50 11.63 46.67
N ILE A 19 -16.74 11.87 47.11
CA ILE A 19 -17.82 12.40 46.27
C ILE A 19 -17.88 13.90 46.54
N SER A 20 -17.44 14.70 45.58
CA SER A 20 -17.63 16.16 45.57
C SER A 20 -18.81 16.54 44.69
N PRO A 21 -19.81 17.30 45.16
CA PRO A 21 -20.86 17.83 44.28
C PRO A 21 -20.35 19.08 43.57
N VAL A 22 -20.15 18.99 42.25
CA VAL A 22 -19.89 20.15 41.39
C VAL A 22 -21.23 20.55 40.76
N SER A 23 -21.78 21.68 41.20
CA SER A 23 -22.95 22.29 40.59
C SER A 23 -22.53 23.01 39.30
N THR A 24 -22.85 22.45 38.14
CA THR A 24 -22.66 23.12 36.85
C THR A 24 -23.93 23.89 36.47
N THR A 25 -23.86 25.21 36.45
CA THR A 25 -24.87 26.07 35.84
C THR A 25 -24.61 26.17 34.33
N THR A 26 -25.57 25.74 33.53
CA THR A 26 -25.50 25.78 32.06
C THR A 26 -25.99 27.14 31.56
N THR A 27 -25.08 28.01 31.11
CA THR A 27 -25.43 29.18 30.30
C THR A 27 -25.14 28.86 28.84
N LEU A 28 -26.17 28.92 28.00
CA LEU A 28 -26.05 28.73 26.55
C LEU A 28 -25.54 30.02 25.90
N PRO A 29 -24.40 30.02 25.19
CA PRO A 29 -24.01 31.17 24.39
C PRO A 29 -24.85 31.23 23.11
N SER A 30 -25.47 32.38 22.87
CA SER A 30 -26.06 32.76 21.58
C SER A 30 -24.96 32.79 20.52
N ILE A 31 -25.02 31.86 19.56
CA ILE A 31 -24.09 31.78 18.44
C ILE A 31 -24.54 32.81 17.41
N THR A 32 -23.88 33.96 17.35
CA THR A 32 -23.99 34.87 16.20
C THR A 32 -23.14 34.31 15.06
N CYS A 33 -23.80 33.91 13.97
CA CYS A 33 -23.16 33.49 12.74
C CYS A 33 -22.50 34.70 12.06
N ILE A 34 -21.17 34.77 12.10
CA ILE A 34 -20.39 35.72 11.32
C ILE A 34 -20.37 35.19 9.88
N SER A 35 -21.14 35.83 8.99
CA SER A 35 -21.13 35.55 7.56
C SER A 35 -19.80 35.99 6.94
N PHE A 36 -18.84 35.08 6.84
CA PHE A 36 -17.66 35.28 6.01
C PHE A 36 -18.07 35.15 4.53
N ALA A 37 -18.29 36.28 3.85
CA ALA A 37 -18.44 36.28 2.40
C ALA A 37 -17.07 36.02 1.76
N SER A 38 -16.83 34.79 1.28
CA SER A 38 -15.65 34.49 0.48
C SER A 38 -15.83 35.08 -0.92
N ASN A 39 -15.05 36.10 -1.25
CA ASN A 39 -14.96 36.61 -2.62
C ASN A 39 -14.40 35.51 -3.54
N PHE A 40 -15.21 35.04 -4.48
CA PHE A 40 -14.81 34.01 -5.44
C PHE A 40 -13.87 34.62 -6.48
N SER A 41 -12.63 34.13 -6.54
CA SER A 41 -11.63 34.60 -7.51
C SER A 41 -11.92 34.04 -8.90
N THR A 42 -12.20 34.91 -9.87
CA THR A 42 -12.40 34.58 -11.28
C THR A 42 -11.09 34.75 -12.06
N SER A 43 -10.07 33.94 -11.78
CA SER A 43 -8.89 33.91 -12.64
C SER A 43 -9.23 33.35 -14.02
N SER A 44 -8.65 33.91 -15.09
CA SER A 44 -8.79 33.40 -16.45
C SER A 44 -8.28 31.95 -16.54
N ILE A 45 -9.05 31.10 -17.22
CA ILE A 45 -8.72 29.69 -17.41
C ILE A 45 -7.55 29.61 -18.38
N ASN A 46 -6.35 29.31 -17.87
CA ASN A 46 -5.20 29.02 -18.71
C ASN A 46 -5.34 27.63 -19.32
N TYR A 47 -5.57 27.57 -20.64
CA TYR A 47 -5.52 26.31 -21.39
C TYR A 47 -4.06 25.89 -21.53
N LYS A 48 -3.54 25.10 -20.59
CA LYS A 48 -2.19 24.54 -20.69
C LYS A 48 -2.18 23.51 -21.82
N THR A 49 -1.33 23.69 -22.83
CA THR A 49 -1.09 22.64 -23.84
C THR A 49 -0.48 21.41 -23.14
N ASN A 50 -1.03 20.22 -23.40
CA ASN A 50 -0.61 19.01 -22.72
C ASN A 50 0.69 18.46 -23.33
N THR A 51 1.85 18.91 -22.83
CA THR A 51 3.18 18.39 -23.23
C THR A 51 3.50 17.04 -22.56
N SER A 52 2.50 16.23 -22.24
CA SER A 52 2.74 14.91 -21.63
C SER A 52 3.07 13.90 -22.72
N THR A 53 4.15 13.14 -22.59
CA THR A 53 4.54 12.04 -23.50
C THR A 53 3.56 10.87 -23.51
N ARG A 54 2.44 11.00 -22.81
CA ARG A 54 1.55 9.91 -22.39
C ARG A 54 0.11 10.09 -22.85
N THR A 55 -0.11 11.06 -23.73
CA THR A 55 -1.38 11.33 -24.43
C THR A 55 -1.48 10.49 -25.70
N LYS A 56 -2.70 10.39 -26.24
CA LYS A 56 -2.98 9.65 -27.48
C LYS A 56 -2.23 10.21 -28.69
N GLU A 57 -2.04 11.52 -28.76
CA GLU A 57 -1.31 12.13 -29.87
C GLU A 57 0.15 11.67 -29.97
N ASN A 58 0.76 11.22 -28.87
CA ASN A 58 2.17 10.87 -28.80
C ASN A 58 2.43 9.36 -28.88
N VAL A 59 1.40 8.52 -28.77
CA VAL A 59 1.54 7.06 -28.70
C VAL A 59 0.93 6.40 -29.93
N HIS A 60 1.80 5.95 -30.84
CA HIS A 60 1.40 5.29 -32.09
C HIS A 60 1.73 3.79 -32.11
N ASP A 61 2.68 3.34 -31.30
CA ASP A 61 3.11 1.94 -31.25
C ASP A 61 2.42 1.15 -30.12
N LEU A 62 2.11 -0.13 -30.37
CA LEU A 62 1.53 -1.00 -29.36
C LEU A 62 2.50 -1.28 -28.20
N SER A 63 3.78 -1.46 -28.51
CA SER A 63 4.86 -1.69 -27.53
C SER A 63 4.90 -0.56 -26.49
N THR A 64 4.91 0.68 -26.97
CA THR A 64 4.92 1.90 -26.17
C THR A 64 3.64 2.01 -25.34
N PHE A 65 2.48 1.74 -25.94
CA PHE A 65 1.19 1.74 -25.24
C PHE A 65 1.14 0.73 -24.08
N LEU A 66 1.52 -0.54 -24.33
CA LEU A 66 1.47 -1.61 -23.33
C LEU A 66 2.47 -1.38 -22.19
N THR A 67 3.63 -0.81 -22.50
CA THR A 67 4.61 -0.35 -21.49
C THR A 67 4.04 0.81 -20.66
N LEU A 68 3.38 1.75 -21.35
CA LEU A 68 2.53 2.83 -20.84
C LEU A 68 1.65 2.44 -19.66
N ILE A 69 0.82 1.44 -19.89
CA ILE A 69 -0.21 1.01 -18.95
C ILE A 69 0.31 0.02 -17.90
N GLY A 70 1.50 -0.56 -18.07
CA GLY A 70 2.14 -1.45 -17.09
C GLY A 70 1.39 -2.77 -16.84
N ARG A 71 1.43 -3.27 -15.59
CA ARG A 71 0.87 -4.57 -15.17
C ARG A 71 1.31 -5.77 -16.02
N ASN A 72 2.58 -5.78 -16.47
CA ASN A 72 3.14 -6.79 -17.36
C ASN A 72 2.33 -6.99 -18.67
N SER A 73 1.62 -5.97 -19.14
CA SER A 73 0.80 -6.09 -20.35
C SER A 73 1.62 -6.27 -21.63
N ILE A 74 2.93 -6.02 -21.58
CA ILE A 74 3.87 -6.20 -22.69
C ILE A 74 3.98 -7.66 -23.16
N GLU A 75 3.64 -8.63 -22.32
CA GLU A 75 3.63 -10.06 -22.66
C GLU A 75 2.65 -10.40 -23.79
N TYR A 76 1.61 -9.59 -24.00
CA TYR A 76 0.57 -9.84 -25.01
C TYR A 76 0.85 -9.17 -26.36
N LYS A 77 2.01 -8.56 -26.53
CA LYS A 77 2.40 -7.78 -27.71
C LYS A 77 2.41 -8.65 -28.98
N ASP A 78 2.99 -9.85 -28.88
CA ASP A 78 3.12 -10.80 -29.98
C ASP A 78 1.77 -11.34 -30.47
N LEU A 79 0.75 -11.40 -29.60
CA LEU A 79 -0.61 -11.85 -29.96
C LEU A 79 -1.33 -10.89 -30.90
N PHE A 80 -0.90 -9.63 -30.95
CA PHE A 80 -1.47 -8.57 -31.78
C PHE A 80 -0.54 -8.16 -32.93
N GLU A 81 0.52 -8.94 -33.19
CA GLU A 81 1.47 -8.67 -34.28
C GLU A 81 2.14 -7.28 -34.17
N ASP A 82 2.37 -6.79 -32.94
CA ASP A 82 2.87 -5.45 -32.64
C ASP A 82 2.03 -4.26 -33.16
N ASP A 83 0.85 -4.53 -33.72
CA ASP A 83 0.00 -3.50 -34.33
C ASP A 83 -1.02 -2.92 -33.32
N LEU A 84 -0.97 -1.60 -33.14
CA LEU A 84 -1.89 -0.88 -32.27
C LEU A 84 -3.33 -0.92 -32.83
N ASN A 85 -3.50 -0.83 -34.15
CA ASN A 85 -4.84 -0.81 -34.76
C ASN A 85 -5.54 -2.17 -34.62
N LYS A 86 -4.79 -3.27 -34.78
CA LYS A 86 -5.25 -4.61 -34.46
C LYS A 86 -5.75 -4.71 -33.02
N PHE A 87 -4.97 -4.22 -32.06
CA PHE A 87 -5.39 -4.22 -30.64
C PHE A 87 -6.67 -3.40 -30.41
N LEU A 88 -6.77 -2.21 -30.98
CA LEU A 88 -7.94 -1.33 -30.81
C LEU A 88 -9.22 -1.96 -31.37
N SER A 89 -9.13 -2.64 -32.52
CA SER A 89 -10.29 -3.30 -33.16
C SER A 89 -10.71 -4.61 -32.50
N THR A 90 -9.80 -5.30 -31.78
CA THR A 90 -10.06 -6.63 -31.25
C THR A 90 -11.14 -6.66 -30.16
N THR A 91 -12.11 -7.56 -30.26
CA THR A 91 -13.20 -7.71 -29.28
C THR A 91 -12.80 -8.56 -28.06
N SER A 92 -13.60 -8.49 -26.98
CA SER A 92 -13.36 -9.30 -25.77
C SER A 92 -13.39 -10.81 -26.02
N ALA A 93 -14.21 -11.27 -26.97
CA ALA A 93 -14.29 -12.68 -27.37
C ALA A 93 -13.03 -13.13 -28.12
N GLN A 94 -12.52 -12.31 -29.04
CA GLN A 94 -11.27 -12.60 -29.76
C GLN A 94 -10.08 -12.67 -28.81
N MET A 95 -9.95 -11.73 -27.87
CA MET A 95 -8.91 -11.77 -26.84
C MET A 95 -8.99 -13.02 -25.94
N LYS A 96 -10.20 -13.53 -25.69
CA LYS A 96 -10.39 -14.80 -24.97
C LYS A 96 -9.85 -15.98 -25.78
N ASN A 97 -10.15 -16.01 -27.07
CA ASN A 97 -9.71 -17.07 -27.98
C ASN A 97 -8.17 -17.06 -28.18
N MET A 98 -7.55 -15.88 -28.13
CA MET A 98 -6.09 -15.71 -28.14
C MET A 98 -5.40 -16.18 -26.84
N GLY A 99 -6.16 -16.58 -25.81
CA GLY A 99 -5.60 -17.10 -24.55
C GLY A 99 -5.35 -16.06 -23.46
N ILE A 100 -5.82 -14.81 -23.60
CA ILE A 100 -5.65 -13.77 -22.58
C ILE A 100 -6.62 -14.02 -21.41
N ASP A 101 -6.08 -14.14 -20.19
CA ASP A 101 -6.88 -14.30 -18.97
C ASP A 101 -7.84 -13.12 -18.73
N THR A 102 -8.91 -13.37 -17.99
CA THR A 102 -9.98 -12.44 -17.72
C THR A 102 -9.50 -11.17 -17.02
N ARG A 103 -8.56 -11.25 -16.08
CA ARG A 103 -8.05 -10.08 -15.34
C ARG A 103 -7.26 -9.10 -16.24
N PRO A 104 -6.22 -9.53 -16.98
CA PRO A 104 -5.51 -8.66 -17.92
C PRO A 104 -6.43 -8.19 -19.05
N ARG A 105 -7.29 -9.06 -19.60
CA ARG A 105 -8.25 -8.68 -20.66
C ARG A 105 -9.15 -7.51 -20.24
N ARG A 106 -9.76 -7.55 -19.04
CA ARG A 106 -10.58 -6.43 -18.54
C ARG A 106 -9.77 -5.15 -18.38
N TYR A 107 -8.51 -5.26 -17.98
CA TYR A 107 -7.63 -4.11 -17.82
C TYR A 107 -7.32 -3.43 -19.16
N LEU A 108 -6.96 -4.24 -20.16
CA LEU A 108 -6.68 -3.81 -21.52
C LEU A 108 -7.90 -3.13 -22.16
N LEU A 109 -9.08 -3.75 -22.08
CA LEU A 109 -10.31 -3.17 -22.63
C LEU A 109 -10.69 -1.84 -21.97
N ARG A 110 -10.47 -1.73 -20.65
CA ARG A 110 -10.68 -0.47 -19.92
C ARG A 110 -9.74 0.62 -20.41
N TRP A 111 -8.45 0.29 -20.61
CA TRP A 111 -7.47 1.25 -21.10
C TRP A 111 -7.69 1.64 -22.56
N ARG A 112 -8.07 0.68 -23.40
CA ARG A 112 -8.50 0.95 -24.77
C ARG A 112 -9.63 1.97 -24.80
N HIS A 113 -10.67 1.79 -23.98
CA HIS A 113 -11.78 2.74 -23.91
C HIS A 113 -11.33 4.14 -23.47
N LYS A 114 -10.43 4.23 -22.49
CA LYS A 114 -9.86 5.52 -22.06
C LYS A 114 -9.00 6.18 -23.13
N PHE A 115 -8.26 5.37 -23.89
CA PHE A 115 -7.38 5.82 -24.96
C PHE A 115 -8.17 6.35 -26.16
N ILE A 116 -9.21 5.62 -26.61
CA ILE A 116 -10.03 6.06 -27.76
C ILE A 116 -10.71 7.40 -27.48
N ASN A 117 -11.23 7.56 -26.27
CA ASN A 117 -12.03 8.72 -25.87
C ASN A 117 -11.20 9.83 -25.19
N ASP A 118 -9.87 9.67 -25.08
CA ASP A 118 -8.98 10.67 -24.48
C ASP A 118 -9.33 11.08 -23.03
N LEU A 119 -9.86 10.14 -22.22
CA LEU A 119 -10.32 10.44 -20.85
C LEU A 119 -9.19 10.70 -19.86
N GLU A 120 -8.09 9.95 -19.98
CA GLU A 120 -6.98 9.99 -19.02
C GLU A 120 -5.66 9.82 -19.77
N PRO A 121 -4.58 10.49 -19.33
CA PRO A 121 -3.25 10.15 -19.79
C PRO A 121 -2.99 8.67 -19.45
N LEU A 122 -2.22 7.98 -20.30
CA LEU A 122 -1.79 6.62 -20.01
C LEU A 122 -1.05 6.59 -18.67
N ARG A 123 -0.92 5.42 -18.05
CA ARG A 123 -1.29 5.17 -16.63
C ARG A 123 -1.03 3.73 -16.21
N GLU A 124 -0.01 3.43 -15.43
CA GLU A 124 -0.10 2.21 -14.61
C GLU A 124 -1.00 2.49 -13.41
N HIS A 125 -2.15 1.83 -13.35
CA HIS A 125 -2.93 1.79 -12.11
C HIS A 125 -2.40 0.62 -11.29
N LYS A 126 -1.57 0.84 -10.28
CA LYS A 126 -0.99 -0.27 -9.50
C LYS A 126 -2.05 -1.06 -8.74
N LEU A 127 -1.80 -2.36 -8.56
CA LEU A 127 -2.63 -3.22 -7.71
C LEU A 127 -2.23 -3.03 -6.24
N GLY A 128 -3.20 -2.94 -5.35
CA GLY A 128 -2.94 -2.91 -3.92
C GLY A 128 -2.26 -4.21 -3.47
N LYS A 129 -1.16 -4.09 -2.72
CA LYS A 129 -0.44 -5.22 -2.11
C LYS A 129 -0.60 -5.15 -0.59
N LYS A 130 -0.80 -6.30 0.06
CA LYS A 130 -0.91 -6.37 1.52
C LYS A 130 0.48 -6.14 2.14
N ARG A 131 0.55 -5.25 3.12
CA ARG A 131 1.76 -5.05 3.95
C ARG A 131 1.81 -6.11 5.06
N ASN A 132 2.93 -6.80 5.21
CA ASN A 132 3.17 -7.80 6.28
C ASN A 132 2.02 -8.82 6.46
N GLY A 133 1.44 -9.32 5.37
CA GLY A 133 0.33 -10.29 5.42
C GLY A 133 -1.07 -9.71 5.69
N GLY A 134 -1.18 -8.38 5.80
CA GLY A 134 -2.43 -7.67 6.10
C GLY A 134 -2.64 -7.44 7.60
N GLU A 135 -3.70 -6.72 7.96
CA GLU A 135 -3.95 -6.25 9.33
C GLU A 135 -3.92 -7.38 10.37
N ARG A 136 -4.71 -8.45 10.16
CA ARG A 136 -4.85 -9.55 11.12
C ARG A 136 -3.57 -10.37 11.33
N LYS A 137 -2.73 -10.50 10.30
CA LYS A 137 -1.52 -11.34 10.33
C LYS A 137 -0.23 -10.54 10.58
N ALA A 138 -0.31 -9.20 10.58
CA ALA A 138 0.87 -8.34 10.68
C ALA A 138 1.73 -8.65 11.90
N LYS A 139 1.11 -8.72 13.10
CA LYS A 139 1.84 -8.98 14.35
C LYS A 139 2.57 -10.32 14.33
N THR A 140 1.91 -11.38 13.87
CA THR A 140 2.52 -12.71 13.76
C THR A 140 3.67 -12.73 12.76
N VAL A 141 3.52 -12.12 11.59
CA VAL A 141 4.57 -12.07 10.56
C VAL A 141 5.78 -11.28 11.06
N ILE A 142 5.56 -10.15 11.74
CA ILE A 142 6.63 -9.34 12.31
C ILE A 142 7.37 -10.10 13.42
N ALA A 143 6.63 -10.73 14.35
CA ALA A 143 7.25 -11.49 15.44
C ALA A 143 8.10 -12.66 14.93
N LYS A 144 7.62 -13.40 13.92
CA LYS A 144 8.38 -14.48 13.29
C LYS A 144 9.67 -13.98 12.64
N ARG A 145 9.60 -12.85 11.93
CA ARG A 145 10.78 -12.22 11.30
C ARG A 145 11.83 -11.84 12.35
N GLN A 146 11.41 -11.16 13.41
CA GLN A 146 12.30 -10.76 14.50
C GLN A 146 12.88 -11.95 15.28
N ALA A 147 12.14 -13.05 15.41
CA ALA A 147 12.65 -14.26 16.05
C ALA A 147 13.75 -14.91 15.20
N LEU A 148 13.58 -14.94 13.88
CA LEU A 148 14.55 -15.47 12.93
C LEU A 148 15.83 -14.62 12.92
N GLU A 149 15.68 -13.30 12.85
CA GLU A 149 16.80 -12.35 12.91
C GLU A 149 17.66 -12.53 14.17
N ARG A 150 17.03 -12.69 15.34
CA ARG A 150 17.75 -12.97 16.60
C ARG A 150 18.47 -14.32 16.62
N LEU A 151 17.99 -15.31 15.88
CA LEU A 151 18.68 -16.60 15.75
C LEU A 151 19.90 -16.46 14.84
N GLU A 152 19.74 -15.78 13.70
CA GLU A 152 20.85 -15.48 12.78
C GLU A 152 21.95 -14.66 13.46
N GLU A 153 21.59 -13.66 14.28
CA GLU A 153 22.56 -12.87 15.06
C GLU A 153 23.36 -13.74 16.03
N LYS A 154 22.69 -14.67 16.71
CA LYS A 154 23.36 -15.62 17.64
C LYS A 154 24.28 -16.58 16.89
N GLU A 155 23.84 -17.08 15.74
CA GLU A 155 24.65 -17.97 14.90
C GLU A 155 25.88 -17.25 14.34
N LYS A 156 25.71 -16.01 13.87
CA LYS A 156 26.82 -15.17 13.40
C LYS A 156 27.81 -14.88 14.52
N TRP A 157 27.34 -14.49 15.69
CA TRP A 157 28.20 -14.26 16.85
C TRP A 157 29.00 -15.52 17.21
N ALA A 158 28.35 -16.69 17.24
CA ALA A 158 29.03 -17.95 17.52
C ALA A 158 30.05 -18.33 16.42
N GLN A 159 29.75 -18.03 15.15
CA GLN A 159 30.69 -18.22 14.04
C GLN A 159 31.90 -17.29 14.17
N GLU A 160 31.69 -16.01 14.49
CA GLU A 160 32.76 -15.04 14.71
C GLU A 160 33.67 -15.45 15.87
N GLU A 161 33.09 -15.95 16.97
CA GLU A 161 33.84 -16.46 18.12
C GLU A 161 34.71 -17.68 17.73
N LEU A 162 34.15 -18.61 16.97
CA LEU A 162 34.86 -19.79 16.44
C LEU A 162 35.97 -19.39 15.45
N GLU A 163 35.72 -18.39 14.61
CA GLU A 163 36.72 -17.83 13.69
C GLU A 163 37.87 -17.15 14.43
N ALA A 164 37.59 -16.39 15.50
CA ALA A 164 38.59 -15.76 16.34
C ALA A 164 39.49 -16.77 17.08
N GLU A 165 38.91 -17.88 17.55
CA GLU A 165 39.66 -19.02 18.09
C GLU A 165 40.61 -19.62 17.05
N LYS A 166 40.09 -19.91 15.85
CA LYS A 166 40.90 -20.49 14.76
C LYS A 166 42.04 -19.58 14.35
N ARG A 167 41.84 -18.27 14.40
CA ARG A 167 42.88 -17.28 14.09
C ARG A 167 43.92 -17.12 15.22
N GLY A 168 43.62 -17.63 16.42
CA GLY A 168 44.48 -17.51 17.60
C GLY A 168 44.42 -16.13 18.27
N GLU A 169 43.41 -15.31 17.94
CA GLU A 169 43.24 -13.94 18.46
C GLU A 169 42.37 -13.89 19.73
N ARG A 170 41.77 -15.02 20.12
CA ARG A 170 40.95 -15.11 21.34
C ARG A 170 41.85 -15.10 22.58
N LEU A 171 41.99 -13.93 23.21
CA LEU A 171 42.57 -13.80 24.55
C LEU A 171 41.56 -14.38 25.56
N PHE A 172 41.97 -15.44 26.26
CA PHE A 172 41.24 -16.06 27.37
C PHE A 172 41.22 -15.16 28.61
#